data_AF-A0ABD5PS97-F1
#
_entry.id   AF-A0ABD5PS97-F1
#
_cell.length_a   1.000
_cell.length_b   1.000
_cell.length_c   1.000
_cell.angle_alpha   90.00
_cell.angle_beta   90.00
_cell.angle_gamma   90.00
#
_symmetry.space_group_name_H-M   'P 1'
#
loop_
_entity.id
_entity.type
_entity.pdbx_description
1 polymer ?
#
loop_
_entity_poly.entity_id
_entity_poly.type
_entity_poly.pdbx_seq_one_letter_code
_entity_poly.pdbx_strand_id
1 'polypeptide(L)'
;MTDLTIPPDADQQEAATLVQQHVSVGDEVEVWEADRTGADDPERAGTVTGIEPGYLELDGQPLDEGSVRYDEIHVVVRVDTE
;
A
#
# COMPACT_ATOMS: atom_id res chain seq x y z
N MET A 1 -9.02 6.49 9.62
CA MET A 1 -8.31 5.23 9.30
C MET A 1 -9.22 4.39 8.44
N THR A 2 -8.84 4.16 7.19
CA THR A 2 -9.68 3.44 6.20
C THR A 2 -8.84 2.34 5.56
N ASP A 3 -9.31 1.10 5.60
CA ASP A 3 -8.64 -0.03 4.95
C ASP A 3 -9.13 -0.25 3.52
N LEU A 4 -8.18 -0.55 2.63
CA LEU A 4 -8.40 -1.02 1.27
C LEU A 4 -7.82 -2.42 1.18
N THR A 5 -8.67 -3.38 0.80
CA THR A 5 -8.21 -4.74 0.48
C THR A 5 -8.01 -4.85 -1.02
N ILE A 6 -6.79 -5.12 -1.45
CA ILE A 6 -6.43 -5.41 -2.83
C ILE A 6 -6.75 -6.90 -3.08
N PRO A 7 -7.60 -7.21 -4.07
CA PRO A 7 -7.89 -8.60 -4.41
C PRO A 7 -6.60 -9.32 -4.84
N PRO A 8 -6.39 -10.59 -4.43
CA PRO A 8 -5.23 -11.38 -4.87
C PRO A 8 -5.21 -11.65 -6.38
N ASP A 9 -6.37 -11.51 -7.04
CA ASP A 9 -6.55 -11.71 -8.49
C ASP A 9 -6.53 -10.37 -9.25
N ALA A 10 -6.37 -9.24 -8.54
CA ALA A 10 -6.35 -7.92 -9.19
C ALA A 10 -5.04 -7.74 -9.95
N ASP A 11 -5.14 -7.42 -11.24
CA ASP A 11 -3.99 -7.03 -12.02
C ASP A 11 -3.33 -5.77 -11.43
N GLN A 12 -2.03 -5.62 -11.67
CA GLN A 12 -1.22 -4.45 -11.32
C GLN A 12 -1.95 -3.10 -11.58
N GLN A 13 -2.55 -2.93 -12.77
CA GLN A 13 -3.32 -1.72 -13.10
C GLN A 13 -4.60 -1.54 -12.26
N GLU A 14 -5.30 -2.64 -11.95
CA GLU A 14 -6.52 -2.61 -11.15
C GLU A 14 -6.19 -2.26 -9.71
N ALA A 15 -5.16 -2.89 -9.14
CA ALA A 15 -4.63 -2.58 -7.82
C ALA A 15 -4.20 -1.11 -7.71
N ALA A 16 -3.43 -0.61 -8.69
CA ALA A 16 -3.02 0.79 -8.72
C ALA A 16 -4.20 1.76 -8.78
N THR A 17 -5.26 1.40 -9.52
CA THR A 17 -6.48 2.21 -9.60
C THR A 17 -7.21 2.24 -8.27
N LEU A 18 -7.34 1.08 -7.60
CA LEU A 18 -7.95 0.99 -6.27
C LEU A 18 -7.18 1.82 -5.24
N VAL A 19 -5.85 1.69 -5.25
CA VAL A 19 -4.97 2.44 -4.36
C VAL A 19 -5.07 3.94 -4.65
N GLN A 20 -5.02 4.36 -5.91
CA GLN A 20 -5.19 5.78 -6.28
C GLN A 20 -6.56 6.37 -5.92
N GLN A 21 -7.60 5.54 -5.89
CA GLN A 21 -8.92 5.97 -5.41
C GLN A 21 -8.99 6.07 -3.87
N HIS A 22 -8.12 5.37 -3.17
CA HIS A 22 -8.13 5.28 -1.70
C HIS A 22 -7.16 6.25 -1.03
N VAL A 23 -5.95 6.37 -1.58
CA VAL A 23 -4.83 7.14 -1.04
C VAL A 23 -4.37 8.16 -2.07
N SER A 24 -3.82 9.26 -1.59
CA SER A 24 -3.26 10.32 -2.43
C SER A 24 -1.80 10.54 -2.07
N VAL A 25 -1.05 11.14 -2.99
CA VAL A 25 0.32 11.57 -2.70
C VAL A 25 0.30 12.57 -1.54
N GLY A 26 1.09 12.30 -0.50
CA GLY A 26 1.14 13.01 0.77
C GLY A 26 0.36 12.34 1.90
N ASP A 27 -0.36 11.26 1.62
CA ASP A 27 -1.14 10.52 2.61
C ASP A 27 -0.28 9.42 3.26
N GLU A 28 -0.50 9.12 4.53
CA GLU A 28 0.25 8.09 5.25
C GLU A 28 -0.50 6.75 5.16
N VAL A 29 0.23 5.68 4.86
CA VAL A 29 -0.36 4.35 4.68
C VAL A 29 0.45 3.28 5.39
N GLU A 30 -0.26 2.27 5.85
CA GLU A 30 0.26 1.04 6.42
C GLU A 30 -0.10 -0.12 5.50
N VAL A 31 0.86 -0.97 5.24
CA VAL A 31 0.76 -2.06 4.29
C VAL A 31 0.91 -3.38 5.04
N TRP A 32 0.04 -4.33 4.71
CA TRP A 32 -0.07 -5.61 5.39
C TRP A 32 -0.15 -6.78 4.39
N GLU A 33 0.50 -7.89 4.76
CA GLU A 33 0.48 -9.16 4.02
C GLU A 33 -0.89 -9.87 4.13
N ALA A 34 -1.21 -10.71 3.13
CA ALA A 34 -2.41 -11.56 3.15
C ALA A 34 -2.40 -12.57 4.30
N ASP A 35 -1.24 -13.17 4.56
CA ASP A 35 -1.12 -14.26 5.51
C ASP A 35 -0.82 -13.69 6.90
N ARG A 36 -1.84 -13.05 7.50
CA ARG A 36 -1.82 -12.62 8.91
C ARG A 36 -1.77 -13.84 9.83
N THR A 37 -0.61 -14.46 9.92
CA THR A 37 -0.26 -15.46 10.95
C THR A 37 0.15 -14.76 12.25
N GLY A 38 -0.60 -13.72 12.65
CA GLY A 38 -0.46 -13.08 13.95
C GLY A 38 0.70 -12.09 14.10
N ALA A 39 1.18 -11.49 13.02
CA ALA A 39 2.05 -10.31 13.13
C ALA A 39 1.24 -9.12 13.67
N ASP A 40 1.65 -8.58 14.82
CA ASP A 40 1.06 -7.38 15.45
C ASP A 40 1.48 -6.09 14.73
N ASP A 41 2.52 -6.13 13.88
CA ASP A 41 3.07 -4.98 13.18
C ASP A 41 2.77 -5.04 11.66
N PRO A 42 2.53 -3.88 11.01
CA PRO A 42 2.43 -3.81 9.55
C PRO A 42 3.77 -4.21 8.91
N GLU A 43 3.71 -4.80 7.72
CA GLU A 43 4.91 -5.16 6.97
C GLU A 43 5.69 -3.91 6.54
N ARG A 44 4.96 -2.87 6.16
CA ARG A 44 5.51 -1.57 5.78
C ARG A 44 4.59 -0.46 6.24
N ALA A 45 5.15 0.70 6.60
CA ALA A 45 4.39 1.93 6.78
C ALA A 45 5.19 3.11 6.23
N GLY A 46 4.51 4.09 5.65
CA GLY A 46 5.15 5.30 5.13
C GLY A 46 4.19 6.25 4.40
N THR A 47 4.70 7.43 4.04
CA THR A 47 3.93 8.43 3.30
C THR A 47 3.97 8.16 1.81
N VAL A 48 2.82 8.11 1.14
CA VAL A 48 2.72 7.93 -0.30
C VAL A 48 3.36 9.12 -1.01
N THR A 49 4.43 8.87 -1.76
CA THR A 49 5.08 9.88 -2.60
C THR A 49 4.76 9.70 -4.08
N GLY A 50 4.38 8.49 -4.48
CA GLY A 50 4.04 8.13 -5.86
C GLY A 50 3.19 6.87 -5.93
N ILE A 51 2.29 6.81 -6.91
CA ILE A 51 1.37 5.68 -7.12
C ILE A 51 1.60 5.17 -8.53
N GLU A 52 2.39 4.11 -8.65
CA GLU A 52 2.77 3.51 -9.93
C GLU A 52 1.89 2.30 -10.23
N PRO A 53 1.75 1.87 -11.49
CA PRO A 53 0.83 0.79 -11.87
C PRO A 53 1.23 -0.59 -11.33
N GLY A 54 2.37 -0.76 -10.65
CA GLY A 54 2.78 -2.05 -10.08
C GLY A 54 3.33 -1.98 -8.66
N TYR A 55 3.47 -0.78 -8.11
CA TYR A 55 3.97 -0.54 -6.76
C TYR A 55 3.53 0.82 -6.23
N LEU A 56 3.54 0.95 -4.90
CA LEU A 56 3.26 2.18 -4.17
C LEU A 56 4.56 2.72 -3.61
N GLU A 57 4.97 3.90 -4.05
CA GLU A 57 6.16 4.58 -3.55
C GLU A 57 5.87 5.24 -2.21
N LEU A 58 6.64 4.86 -1.20
CA LEU A 58 6.53 5.36 0.16
C LEU A 58 7.82 6.10 0.54
N ASP A 59 7.67 7.23 1.22
CA ASP A 59 8.75 8.09 1.72
C ASP A 59 9.76 8.55 0.64
N GLY A 60 9.37 8.53 -0.64
CA GLY A 60 10.25 8.85 -1.76
C GLY A 60 11.33 7.80 -2.01
N GLN A 61 11.17 6.61 -1.43
CA GLN A 61 12.11 5.51 -1.59
C GLN A 61 11.67 4.57 -2.72
N PRO A 62 12.60 4.10 -3.57
CA PRO A 62 12.30 3.16 -4.64
C PRO A 62 11.93 1.77 -4.10
N LEU A 63 11.48 0.87 -4.99
CA LEU A 63 10.96 -0.45 -4.63
C LEU A 63 11.91 -1.30 -3.78
N ASP A 64 13.21 -1.23 -4.05
CA ASP A 64 14.21 -2.00 -3.31
C ASP A 64 14.53 -1.42 -1.90
N GLU A 65 14.16 -0.16 -1.65
CA GLU A 65 14.50 0.56 -0.41
C GLU A 65 13.30 0.88 0.47
N GLY A 66 12.08 0.95 -0.09
CA GLY A 66 10.88 1.21 0.71
C GLY A 66 9.53 1.27 0.00
N SER A 67 9.47 1.27 -1.34
CA SER A 67 8.17 1.09 -2.02
C SER A 67 7.67 -0.35 -1.88
N VAL A 68 6.38 -0.57 -2.14
CA VAL A 68 5.75 -1.87 -1.97
C VAL A 68 4.96 -2.30 -3.20
N ARG A 69 5.11 -3.56 -3.62
CA ARG A 69 4.38 -4.10 -4.79
C ARG A 69 2.98 -4.52 -4.41
N TYR A 70 2.02 -4.23 -5.27
CA TYR A 70 0.63 -4.68 -5.07
C TYR A 70 0.46 -6.20 -5.14
N ASP A 71 1.39 -6.90 -5.80
CA ASP A 71 1.35 -8.37 -5.89
C ASP A 71 1.80 -9.05 -4.58
N GLU A 72 2.58 -8.34 -3.77
CA GLU A 72 3.07 -8.84 -2.48
C GLU A 72 2.13 -8.48 -1.32
N ILE A 73 1.26 -7.48 -1.53
CA ILE A 73 0.44 -6.89 -0.46
C ILE A 73 -1.04 -6.96 -0.77
N HIS A 74 -1.82 -7.25 0.27
CA HIS A 74 -3.24 -7.47 0.11
C HIS A 74 -4.08 -6.44 0.85
N VAL A 75 -3.51 -5.73 1.82
CA VAL A 75 -4.23 -4.71 2.57
C VAL A 75 -3.39 -3.45 2.69
N VAL A 76 -3.97 -2.33 2.27
CA VAL A 76 -3.43 -0.98 2.42
C VAL A 76 -4.37 -0.21 3.35
N VAL A 77 -3.88 0.18 4.52
CA VAL A 77 -4.62 0.96 5.50
C VAL A 77 -4.16 2.40 5.42
N ARG A 78 -5.09 3.31 5.20
CA ARG A 78 -4.84 4.75 5.23
C ARG A 78 -4.89 5.24 6.67
N VAL A 79 -3.79 5.78 7.18
CA VAL A 79 -3.73 6.44 8.48
C VAL A 79 -4.03 7.92 8.27
N ASP A 80 -5.17 8.36 8.82
CA ASP A 80 -5.57 9.76 8.73
C ASP A 80 -4.69 10.52 9.74
N THR A 81 -3.67 11.23 9.24
CA THR A 81 -2.81 12.07 10.07
C THR A 81 -3.54 13.41 10.28
N GLU A 82 -4.02 13.66 11.51
CA GLU A 82 -4.73 14.89 11.91
C GLU A 82 -3.90 16.18 11.79
#